data_AF-A0A1B8DCK1-F1
#
_entry.id   AF-A0A1B8DCK1-F1
#
_cell.length_a   1.000
_cell.length_b   1.000
_cell.length_c   1.000
_cell.angle_alpha   90.00
_cell.angle_beta   90.00
_cell.angle_gamma   90.00
#
_symmetry.space_group_name_H-M   'P 1'
#
loop_
_entity.id
_entity.type
_entity.pdbx_description
1 polymer ?
#
loop_
_entity_poly.entity_id
_entity_poly.type
_entity_poly.pdbx_seq_one_letter_code
_entity_poly.pdbx_strand_id
1 'polypeptide(L)'
;MAKFSIISAFMALLAVGASATAAPAPVDGLIPGPGFPSLESLGLTRKDLEAMGRVAIPESYNAHKIRGALLSGKRASAASIPTCENNYTLPRNGAQACVNYLAALGSKSCAVSGRFVQQMCTDNGASIMGANIKNLASVASSCSDVAIAAQWIYDNCAIDTTNMNAGAHFAHGNGDLLISIVPA
;
A
#
# COMPACT_ATOMS: atom_id res chain seq x y z
N MET A 1 82.38 -14.09 16.28
CA MET A 1 82.23 -13.59 17.66
C MET A 1 81.27 -12.40 17.65
N ALA A 2 80.07 -12.58 18.22
CA ALA A 2 79.06 -11.58 18.69
C ALA A 2 78.57 -10.49 17.69
N LYS A 3 77.30 -10.04 17.63
CA LYS A 3 76.29 -9.74 18.66
C LYS A 3 74.85 -9.73 18.11
N PHE A 4 73.90 -9.98 19.02
CA PHE A 4 72.44 -9.82 19.03
C PHE A 4 71.88 -8.52 18.38
N SER A 5 70.65 -8.50 17.86
CA SER A 5 69.39 -8.37 18.63
C SER A 5 68.17 -7.98 17.77
N ILE A 6 67.00 -8.30 18.32
CA ILE A 6 65.60 -8.23 17.87
C ILE A 6 65.05 -6.80 17.88
N ILE A 7 64.18 -6.40 16.92
CA ILE A 7 63.05 -5.48 17.15
C ILE A 7 61.84 -5.83 16.25
N SER A 8 60.73 -6.17 16.90
CA SER A 8 59.36 -6.32 16.39
C SER A 8 58.75 -5.02 15.85
N ALA A 9 57.86 -5.12 14.86
CA ALA A 9 56.87 -4.07 14.58
C ALA A 9 55.49 -4.71 14.35
N PHE A 10 54.60 -4.54 15.36
CA PHE A 10 53.18 -4.83 15.28
C PHE A 10 52.48 -3.68 14.54
N MET A 11 51.85 -3.96 13.39
CA MET A 11 50.95 -3.00 12.74
C MET A 11 49.53 -3.22 13.28
N ALA A 12 49.04 -2.24 14.05
CA ALA A 12 47.64 -2.16 14.48
C ALA A 12 46.80 -1.55 13.35
N LEU A 13 45.86 -2.32 12.81
CA LEU A 13 44.87 -1.86 11.83
C LEU A 13 43.65 -1.32 12.59
N LEU A 14 43.43 -0.01 12.55
CA LEU A 14 42.23 0.65 13.07
C LEU A 14 41.08 0.49 12.06
N ALA A 15 40.17 -0.44 12.32
CA ALA A 15 38.89 -0.52 11.62
C ALA A 15 37.90 0.44 12.31
N VAL A 16 37.67 1.60 11.70
CA VAL A 16 36.55 2.48 12.09
C VAL A 16 35.27 1.85 11.55
N GLY A 17 34.55 1.13 12.41
CA GLY A 17 33.20 0.66 12.11
C GLY A 17 32.24 1.85 12.06
N ALA A 18 31.72 2.18 10.88
CA ALA A 18 30.57 3.06 10.75
C ALA A 18 29.34 2.28 11.22
N SER A 19 28.91 2.51 12.45
CA SER A 19 27.60 2.08 12.92
C SER A 19 26.54 2.87 12.15
N ALA A 20 25.94 2.26 11.14
CA ALA A 20 24.73 2.77 10.51
C ALA A 20 23.61 2.73 11.56
N THR A 21 23.40 3.85 12.25
CA THR A 21 22.18 4.06 13.03
C THR A 21 21.03 4.09 12.05
N ALA A 22 20.23 3.03 12.00
CA ALA A 22 18.96 3.04 11.29
C ALA A 22 18.16 4.22 11.82
N ALA A 23 17.86 5.19 10.94
CA ALA A 23 17.01 6.31 11.31
C ALA A 23 15.67 5.75 11.82
N PRO A 24 15.14 6.24 12.95
CA PRO A 24 13.82 5.83 13.41
C PRO A 24 12.81 6.09 12.28
N ALA A 25 12.00 5.07 11.96
CA ALA A 25 10.92 5.23 10.99
C ALA A 25 10.06 6.43 11.40
N PRO A 26 9.72 7.37 10.49
CA PRO A 26 8.90 8.51 10.82
C PRO A 26 7.58 8.01 11.41
N VAL A 27 7.32 8.31 12.68
CA VAL A 27 6.14 7.84 13.43
C VAL A 27 4.82 8.43 12.90
N ASP A 28 4.89 9.42 12.01
CA ASP A 28 3.75 10.06 11.35
C ASP A 28 3.86 10.05 9.81
N GLY A 29 4.68 9.15 9.25
CA GLY A 29 4.92 9.05 7.82
C GLY A 29 4.14 7.91 7.16
N LEU A 30 3.61 8.17 5.96
CA LEU A 30 3.12 7.13 5.09
C LEU A 30 4.27 6.19 4.70
N ILE A 31 4.06 4.89 4.86
CA ILE A 31 5.01 3.83 4.52
C ILE A 31 4.55 3.17 3.22
N PRO A 32 5.21 3.41 2.08
CA PRO A 32 4.93 2.68 0.84
C PRO A 32 5.16 1.18 1.00
N GLY A 33 4.38 0.39 0.27
CA GLY A 33 4.61 -1.04 0.16
C GLY A 33 5.92 -1.38 -0.56
N PRO A 34 6.45 -2.61 -0.40
CA PRO A 34 7.62 -3.07 -1.16
C PRO A 34 7.47 -2.85 -2.68
N GLY A 35 8.44 -2.18 -3.29
CA GLY A 35 8.45 -1.87 -4.72
C GLY A 35 7.68 -0.60 -5.12
N PHE A 36 7.02 0.06 -4.17
CA PHE A 36 6.34 1.33 -4.38
C PHE A 36 7.26 2.52 -4.04
N PRO A 37 7.16 3.65 -4.78
CA PRO A 37 8.04 4.80 -4.57
C PRO A 37 7.75 5.54 -3.27
N SER A 38 8.77 6.11 -2.62
CA SER A 38 8.57 6.93 -1.43
C SER A 38 7.93 8.29 -1.74
N LEU A 39 7.35 8.94 -0.73
CA LEU A 39 6.80 10.29 -0.91
C LEU A 39 7.86 11.28 -1.37
N GLU A 40 9.07 11.19 -0.80
CA GLU A 40 10.21 12.04 -1.16
C GLU A 40 10.57 11.86 -2.64
N SER A 41 10.56 10.63 -3.15
CA SER A 41 10.83 10.35 -4.57
C SER A 41 9.75 10.88 -5.52
N LEU A 42 8.56 11.17 -5.00
CA LEU A 42 7.46 11.81 -5.73
C LEU A 42 7.45 13.34 -5.52
N GLY A 43 8.36 13.88 -4.69
CA GLY A 43 8.34 15.30 -4.31
C GLY A 43 7.12 15.67 -3.46
N LEU A 44 6.57 14.72 -2.70
CA LEU A 44 5.38 14.88 -1.88
C LEU A 44 5.72 14.74 -0.40
N THR A 45 4.88 15.34 0.43
CA THR A 45 4.85 15.16 1.88
C THR A 45 3.52 14.54 2.31
N ARG A 46 3.44 14.07 3.55
CA ARG A 46 2.19 13.57 4.12
C ARG A 46 1.08 14.64 4.16
N LYS A 47 1.46 15.91 4.32
CA LYS A 47 0.56 17.07 4.30
C LYS A 47 0.01 17.35 2.91
N ASP A 48 0.80 17.12 1.86
CA ASP A 48 0.33 17.25 0.48
C ASP A 48 -0.77 16.22 0.18
N LEU A 49 -0.62 14.99 0.68
CA LEU A 49 -1.65 13.96 0.56
C LEU A 49 -2.95 14.37 1.27
N GLU A 50 -2.87 14.96 2.47
CA GLU A 50 -4.03 15.50 3.17
C GLU A 50 -4.76 16.57 2.34
N ALA A 51 -4.00 17.45 1.69
CA ALA A 51 -4.55 18.54 0.89
C ALA A 51 -5.23 18.07 -0.40
N MET A 52 -4.95 16.85 -0.89
CA MET A 52 -5.58 16.29 -2.09
C MET A 52 -7.08 15.99 -1.91
N GLY A 53 -7.55 15.84 -0.66
CA GLY A 53 -8.96 15.55 -0.40
C GLY A 53 -9.38 14.13 -0.82
N ARG A 54 -10.64 13.96 -1.22
CA ARG A 54 -11.19 12.66 -1.63
C ARG A 54 -11.03 12.46 -3.14
N VAL A 55 -10.72 11.24 -3.54
CA VAL A 55 -10.71 10.85 -4.96
C VAL A 55 -12.15 10.88 -5.50
N ALA A 56 -12.34 11.46 -6.68
CA ALA A 56 -13.64 11.46 -7.33
C ALA A 56 -13.98 10.04 -7.82
N ILE A 57 -15.14 9.54 -7.42
CA ILE A 57 -15.64 8.24 -7.89
C ILE A 57 -16.40 8.47 -9.21
N PRO A 58 -15.95 7.93 -10.35
CA PRO A 58 -16.65 8.12 -11.61
C PRO A 58 -18.00 7.40 -11.58
N GLU A 59 -19.01 7.94 -12.27
CA GLU A 59 -20.35 7.34 -12.31
C GLU A 59 -20.34 5.92 -12.92
N SER A 60 -19.39 5.63 -13.82
CA SER A 60 -19.15 4.29 -14.36
C SER A 60 -18.74 3.26 -13.28
N TYR A 61 -18.33 3.73 -12.11
CA TYR A 61 -18.02 2.92 -10.94
C TYR A 61 -19.23 2.61 -10.06
N ASN A 62 -20.46 2.92 -10.52
CA ASN A 62 -21.70 2.58 -9.82
C ASN A 62 -22.21 1.16 -10.09
N ALA A 63 -22.94 0.69 -9.07
CA ALA A 63 -23.23 -0.70 -8.79
C ALA A 63 -24.46 -1.26 -9.52
N HIS A 64 -24.26 -2.18 -10.47
CA HIS A 64 -25.24 -3.22 -10.78
C HIS A 64 -24.58 -4.41 -11.51
N LYS A 65 -24.84 -5.61 -10.95
CA LYS A 65 -24.56 -6.99 -11.42
C LYS A 65 -23.33 -7.70 -10.86
N ILE A 66 -23.34 -8.21 -9.62
CA ILE A 66 -22.67 -9.50 -9.34
C ILE A 66 -23.44 -10.36 -8.32
N ARG A 67 -24.05 -11.43 -8.82
CA ARG A 67 -23.97 -12.77 -8.20
C ARG A 67 -23.35 -13.82 -9.15
N GLY A 68 -23.21 -13.53 -10.45
CA GLY A 68 -22.76 -14.51 -11.46
C GLY A 68 -21.26 -14.53 -11.80
N ALA A 69 -20.50 -13.44 -11.61
CA ALA A 69 -19.09 -13.36 -12.05
C ALA A 69 -18.11 -14.08 -11.12
N LEU A 70 -18.35 -14.03 -9.80
CA LEU A 70 -17.54 -14.70 -8.77
C LEU A 70 -17.53 -16.23 -8.91
N LEU A 71 -18.61 -16.83 -9.42
CA LEU A 71 -18.74 -18.29 -9.60
C LEU A 71 -18.46 -18.77 -11.03
N SER A 72 -18.30 -17.87 -12.00
CA SER A 72 -18.13 -18.22 -13.43
C SER A 72 -16.72 -18.00 -13.99
N GLY A 73 -15.76 -17.58 -13.15
CA GLY A 73 -14.37 -17.31 -13.58
C GLY A 73 -14.21 -16.09 -14.49
N LYS A 74 -15.29 -15.38 -14.83
CA LYS A 74 -15.27 -14.16 -15.64
C LYS A 74 -14.68 -12.99 -14.85
N ARG A 75 -14.07 -12.02 -15.53
CA ARG A 75 -13.59 -10.77 -14.91
C ARG A 75 -14.76 -10.09 -14.19
N ALA A 76 -14.59 -9.71 -12.93
CA ALA A 76 -15.59 -9.00 -12.16
C ALA A 76 -15.72 -7.57 -12.73
N SER A 77 -16.59 -7.38 -13.73
CA SER A 77 -16.70 -6.13 -14.49
C SER A 77 -17.75 -5.16 -13.97
N ALA A 78 -18.24 -5.32 -12.73
CA ALA A 78 -19.24 -4.41 -12.16
C ALA A 78 -19.11 -4.33 -10.63
N ALA A 79 -19.14 -3.10 -10.12
CA ALA A 79 -19.06 -2.80 -8.70
C ALA A 79 -20.33 -3.25 -7.95
N SER A 80 -20.17 -3.62 -6.69
CA SER A 80 -21.25 -3.75 -5.71
C SER A 80 -20.92 -2.88 -4.49
N ILE A 81 -21.81 -2.79 -3.50
CA ILE A 81 -21.42 -2.30 -2.16
C ILE A 81 -20.17 -3.09 -1.75
N PRO A 82 -19.10 -2.43 -1.28
CA PRO A 82 -17.91 -3.15 -0.83
C PRO A 82 -18.29 -4.12 0.29
N THR A 83 -17.53 -5.21 0.41
CA THR A 83 -17.63 -6.03 1.61
C THR A 83 -17.03 -5.24 2.75
N CYS A 84 -17.80 -4.99 3.81
CA CYS A 84 -17.31 -4.37 5.04
C CYS A 84 -17.25 -5.43 6.14
N GLU A 85 -16.14 -5.46 6.90
CA GLU A 85 -15.91 -6.40 7.98
C GLU A 85 -16.03 -5.70 9.34
N ASN A 86 -17.16 -5.93 10.02
CA ASN A 86 -17.51 -5.23 11.26
C ASN A 86 -16.63 -5.57 12.48
N ASN A 87 -15.73 -6.54 12.36
CA ASN A 87 -14.85 -6.98 13.47
C ASN A 87 -13.49 -6.25 13.47
N TYR A 88 -13.20 -5.46 12.44
CA TYR A 88 -11.92 -4.80 12.27
C TYR A 88 -12.14 -3.31 12.03
N THR A 89 -11.73 -2.48 12.99
CA THR A 89 -11.84 -1.02 12.93
C THR A 89 -10.47 -0.39 12.73
N LEU A 90 -10.42 0.66 11.92
CA LEU A 90 -9.19 1.39 11.60
C LEU A 90 -9.43 2.90 11.42
N PRO A 91 -8.39 3.74 11.63
CA PRO A 91 -8.49 5.18 11.45
C PRO A 91 -8.69 5.58 9.98
N ARG A 92 -9.67 6.46 9.74
CA ARG A 92 -10.01 6.97 8.40
C ARG A 92 -8.89 7.82 7.80
N ASN A 93 -8.24 8.66 8.60
CA ASN A 93 -7.18 9.53 8.11
C ASN A 93 -6.00 8.75 7.51
N GLY A 94 -5.65 7.59 8.09
CA GLY A 94 -4.65 6.67 7.55
C GLY A 94 -5.08 6.08 6.20
N ALA A 95 -6.31 5.57 6.15
CA ALA A 95 -6.86 5.00 4.92
C ALA A 95 -6.90 6.04 3.78
N GLN A 96 -7.38 7.27 4.05
CA GLN A 96 -7.46 8.33 3.05
C GLN A 96 -6.08 8.77 2.54
N ALA A 97 -5.05 8.77 3.39
CA ALA A 97 -3.70 9.09 2.96
C ALA A 97 -3.14 8.05 2.00
N CYS A 98 -3.35 6.76 2.30
CA CYS A 98 -2.99 5.70 1.36
C CYS A 98 -3.80 5.78 0.06
N VAL A 99 -5.08 6.15 0.10
CA VAL A 99 -5.88 6.41 -1.11
C VAL A 99 -5.21 7.51 -1.96
N ASN A 100 -4.84 8.62 -1.33
CA ASN A 100 -4.28 9.79 -2.03
C ASN A 100 -2.88 9.51 -2.56
N TYR A 101 -2.08 8.73 -1.82
CA TYR A 101 -0.79 8.24 -2.29
C TYR A 101 -0.95 7.40 -3.57
N LEU A 102 -1.86 6.43 -3.58
CA LEU A 102 -2.10 5.60 -4.75
C LEU A 102 -2.65 6.42 -5.93
N ALA A 103 -3.48 7.43 -5.65
CA ALA A 103 -3.95 8.38 -6.67
C ALA A 103 -2.79 9.18 -7.28
N ALA A 104 -1.84 9.64 -6.47
CA ALA A 104 -0.66 10.39 -6.92
C ALA A 104 0.28 9.55 -7.80
N LEU A 105 0.25 8.22 -7.70
CA LEU A 105 0.96 7.33 -8.62
C LEU A 105 0.32 7.27 -10.01
N GLY A 106 -0.95 7.65 -10.13
CA GLY A 106 -1.67 7.75 -11.40
C GLY A 106 -1.68 6.45 -12.19
N SER A 107 -1.24 6.52 -13.46
CA SER A 107 -1.26 5.39 -14.39
C SER A 107 -0.19 4.32 -14.14
N LYS A 108 0.67 4.47 -13.13
CA LYS A 108 1.65 3.44 -12.74
C LYS A 108 0.93 2.13 -12.43
N SER A 109 1.61 1.01 -12.73
CA SER A 109 1.06 -0.32 -12.49
C SER A 109 1.11 -0.66 -11.01
N CYS A 110 -0.07 -0.85 -10.41
CA CYS A 110 -0.25 -1.42 -9.09
C CYS A 110 -0.48 -2.93 -9.25
N ALA A 111 0.58 -3.72 -9.03
CA ALA A 111 0.60 -5.15 -9.34
C ALA A 111 0.82 -6.03 -8.11
N VAL A 112 0.29 -7.25 -8.18
CA VAL A 112 0.57 -8.35 -7.24
C VAL A 112 1.17 -9.48 -8.07
N SER A 113 2.46 -9.75 -7.90
CA SER A 113 3.18 -10.76 -8.68
C SER A 113 3.91 -11.74 -7.77
N GLY A 114 3.83 -13.04 -8.11
CA GLY A 114 4.53 -14.10 -7.36
C GLY A 114 4.05 -14.30 -5.91
N ARG A 115 2.90 -13.73 -5.54
CA ARG A 115 2.30 -13.85 -4.20
C ARG A 115 0.78 -13.67 -4.26
N PHE A 116 0.11 -14.04 -3.16
CA PHE A 116 -1.34 -13.89 -3.04
C PHE A 116 -1.77 -12.47 -2.64
N VAL A 117 -1.04 -11.81 -1.73
CA VAL A 117 -1.32 -10.43 -1.28
C VAL A 117 -0.05 -9.59 -1.30
N GLN A 118 -0.18 -8.31 -1.67
CA GLN A 118 0.87 -7.29 -1.59
C GLN A 118 0.33 -6.08 -0.83
N GLN A 119 1.04 -5.67 0.22
CA GLN A 119 0.81 -4.36 0.83
C GLN A 119 1.27 -3.27 -0.14
N MET A 120 0.43 -2.26 -0.36
CA MET A 120 0.71 -1.14 -1.26
C MET A 120 1.05 0.13 -0.49
N CYS A 121 0.44 0.32 0.68
CA CYS A 121 0.69 1.47 1.55
C CYS A 121 0.20 1.18 2.97
N THR A 122 0.88 1.76 3.97
CA THR A 122 0.43 1.84 5.36
C THR A 122 0.55 3.29 5.85
N ASP A 123 -0.47 3.78 6.54
CA ASP A 123 -0.45 5.08 7.21
C ASP A 123 -1.40 5.05 8.42
N ASN A 124 -0.97 5.61 9.54
CA ASN A 124 -1.75 5.77 10.78
C ASN A 124 -2.70 4.61 11.13
N GLY A 125 -2.17 3.38 11.21
CA GLY A 125 -2.94 2.19 11.60
C GLY A 125 -3.85 1.59 10.52
N ALA A 126 -3.82 2.13 9.30
CA ALA A 126 -4.53 1.59 8.14
C ALA A 126 -3.55 1.09 7.07
N SER A 127 -3.90 0.00 6.39
CA SER A 127 -3.13 -0.58 5.31
C SER A 127 -4.02 -0.82 4.10
N ILE A 128 -3.54 -0.43 2.92
CA ILE A 128 -4.16 -0.80 1.63
C ILE A 128 -3.36 -1.95 1.01
N MET A 129 -4.07 -3.02 0.70
CA MET A 129 -3.51 -4.24 0.12
C MET A 129 -4.17 -4.57 -1.22
N GLY A 130 -3.40 -5.19 -2.12
CA GLY A 130 -3.92 -5.85 -3.31
C GLY A 130 -3.82 -7.37 -3.19
N ALA A 131 -4.82 -8.09 -3.68
CA ALA A 131 -4.88 -9.54 -3.66
C ALA A 131 -5.13 -10.15 -5.05
N ASN A 132 -4.38 -11.22 -5.33
CA ASN A 132 -4.45 -12.08 -6.50
C ASN A 132 -5.31 -13.32 -6.18
N ILE A 133 -6.62 -13.09 -6.04
CA ILE A 133 -7.56 -14.12 -5.58
C ILE A 133 -7.72 -15.30 -6.55
N LYS A 134 -7.30 -15.14 -7.81
CA LYS A 134 -7.34 -16.17 -8.85
C LYS A 134 -6.03 -16.97 -8.94
N ASN A 135 -5.03 -16.67 -8.10
CA ASN A 135 -3.72 -17.33 -8.08
C ASN A 135 -3.03 -17.34 -9.46
N LEU A 136 -3.14 -16.23 -10.18
CA LEU A 136 -2.47 -16.04 -11.47
C LEU A 136 -0.98 -15.72 -11.27
N ALA A 137 -0.16 -15.78 -12.32
CA ALA A 137 1.25 -15.41 -12.22
C ALA A 137 1.45 -13.95 -11.75
N SER A 138 0.57 -13.06 -12.24
CA SER A 138 0.50 -11.65 -11.85
C SER A 138 -0.90 -11.09 -12.13
N VAL A 139 -1.35 -10.15 -11.30
CA VAL A 139 -2.56 -9.33 -11.51
C VAL A 139 -2.19 -7.87 -11.32
N ALA A 140 -2.83 -6.96 -12.05
CA ALA A 140 -2.50 -5.54 -11.97
C ALA A 140 -3.63 -4.63 -12.47
N SER A 141 -3.68 -3.43 -11.91
CA SER A 141 -4.48 -2.30 -12.41
C SER A 141 -3.64 -1.02 -12.37
N SER A 142 -4.14 0.09 -12.93
CA SER A 142 -3.52 1.40 -12.67
C SER A 142 -3.68 1.78 -11.20
N CYS A 143 -2.70 2.48 -10.61
CA CYS A 143 -2.82 2.93 -9.23
C CYS A 143 -3.95 3.94 -9.03
N SER A 144 -4.31 4.72 -10.04
CA SER A 144 -5.54 5.52 -10.06
C SER A 144 -6.81 4.67 -9.93
N ASP A 145 -6.89 3.53 -10.62
CA ASP A 145 -8.05 2.63 -10.51
C ASP A 145 -8.11 1.92 -9.15
N VAL A 146 -6.96 1.63 -8.57
CA VAL A 146 -6.86 1.12 -7.20
C VAL A 146 -7.33 2.17 -6.21
N ALA A 147 -6.92 3.44 -6.38
CA ALA A 147 -7.33 4.54 -5.53
C ALA A 147 -8.85 4.77 -5.57
N ILE A 148 -9.47 4.68 -6.75
CA ILE A 148 -10.94 4.73 -6.90
C ILE A 148 -11.60 3.62 -6.07
N ALA A 149 -11.08 2.39 -6.13
CA ALA A 149 -11.64 1.28 -5.37
C ALA A 149 -11.47 1.44 -3.86
N ALA A 150 -10.29 1.88 -3.42
CA ALA A 150 -10.05 2.15 -2.02
C ALA A 150 -10.91 3.32 -1.50
N GLN A 151 -11.07 4.39 -2.27
CA GLN A 151 -11.96 5.49 -1.90
C GLN A 151 -13.42 5.00 -1.76
N TRP A 152 -13.88 4.10 -2.62
CA TRP A 152 -15.21 3.53 -2.52
C TRP A 152 -15.41 2.69 -1.25
N ILE A 153 -14.40 1.91 -0.85
CA ILE A 153 -14.40 1.19 0.43
C ILE A 153 -14.44 2.20 1.59
N TYR A 154 -13.58 3.22 1.56
CA TYR A 154 -13.53 4.29 2.55
C TYR A 154 -14.87 5.02 2.73
N ASP A 155 -15.58 5.26 1.63
CA ASP A 155 -16.84 5.99 1.62
C ASP A 155 -17.99 5.16 2.19
N ASN A 156 -18.01 3.86 1.90
CA ASN A 156 -19.15 2.98 2.19
C ASN A 156 -18.97 2.11 3.45
N CYS A 157 -17.74 1.91 3.92
CA CYS A 157 -17.47 1.16 5.17
C CYS A 157 -17.21 2.09 6.37
N ALA A 158 -17.50 3.38 6.24
CA ALA A 158 -17.40 4.35 7.32
C ALA A 158 -18.31 3.98 8.51
N ILE A 159 -17.76 4.08 9.73
CA ILE A 159 -18.53 3.99 10.97
C ILE A 159 -18.93 5.41 11.42
N ASP A 160 -17.94 6.29 11.48
CA ASP A 160 -18.10 7.69 11.85
C ASP A 160 -17.08 8.56 11.08
N THR A 161 -16.83 9.80 11.53
CA THR A 161 -15.88 10.72 10.88
C THR A 161 -14.41 10.38 11.12
N THR A 162 -14.13 9.52 12.10
CA THR A 162 -12.79 9.14 12.57
C THR A 162 -12.43 7.70 12.22
N ASN A 163 -13.40 6.79 12.23
CA ASN A 163 -13.20 5.35 12.11
C ASN A 163 -14.02 4.74 10.95
N MET A 164 -13.49 3.66 10.40
CA MET A 164 -14.17 2.81 9.44
C MET A 164 -13.95 1.34 9.76
N ASN A 165 -14.84 0.49 9.28
CA ASN A 165 -14.61 -0.95 9.22
C ASN A 165 -13.61 -1.26 8.10
N ALA A 166 -12.88 -2.36 8.25
CA ALA A 166 -12.13 -2.94 7.13
C ALA A 166 -13.07 -3.27 5.98
N GLY A 167 -12.55 -3.33 4.76
CA GLY A 167 -13.37 -3.73 3.64
C GLY A 167 -12.60 -4.05 2.38
N ALA A 168 -13.29 -4.63 1.41
CA ALA A 168 -12.72 -5.10 0.17
C ALA A 168 -13.62 -4.84 -1.05
N HIS A 169 -12.99 -4.53 -2.18
CA HIS A 169 -13.64 -4.33 -3.47
C HIS A 169 -12.64 -4.50 -4.62
N PHE A 170 -13.10 -4.90 -5.81
CA PHE A 170 -12.22 -4.98 -6.98
C PHE A 170 -11.77 -3.59 -7.45
N ALA A 171 -10.54 -3.50 -7.95
CA ALA A 171 -10.03 -2.29 -8.60
C ALA A 171 -10.90 -1.90 -9.81
N HIS A 172 -11.04 -0.61 -10.12
CA HIS A 172 -11.88 -0.14 -11.24
C HIS A 172 -11.44 -0.67 -12.62
N GLY A 173 -10.15 -0.64 -12.91
CA GLY A 173 -9.54 -1.20 -14.13
C GLY A 173 -9.43 -2.74 -14.12
N ASN A 174 -9.83 -3.36 -13.00
CA ASN A 174 -10.13 -4.77 -12.72
C ASN A 174 -9.31 -5.86 -13.47
N GLY A 175 -8.01 -5.67 -13.68
CA GLY A 175 -7.09 -6.72 -14.12
C GLY A 175 -6.89 -7.83 -13.08
N ASP A 176 -8.00 -8.40 -12.63
CA ASP A 176 -8.22 -9.45 -11.62
C ASP A 176 -7.63 -9.14 -10.24
N LEU A 177 -7.56 -7.85 -9.89
CA LEU A 177 -7.03 -7.34 -8.63
C LEU A 177 -8.13 -6.95 -7.64
N LEU A 178 -8.16 -7.62 -6.48
CA LEU A 178 -9.01 -7.26 -5.34
C LEU A 178 -8.24 -6.29 -4.43
N ILE A 179 -8.87 -5.20 -4.01
CA ILE A 179 -8.30 -4.20 -3.11
C ILE A 179 -8.98 -4.32 -1.76
N SER A 180 -8.18 -4.24 -0.69
CA SER A 180 -8.67 -4.24 0.69
C SER A 180 -8.07 -3.09 1.48
N ILE A 181 -8.85 -2.56 2.41
CA ILE A 181 -8.38 -1.66 3.47
C ILE A 181 -8.56 -2.40 4.79
N VAL A 182 -7.46 -2.59 5.53
CA VAL A 182 -7.40 -3.38 6.76
C VAL A 182 -6.57 -2.66 7.83
N PRO A 183 -6.69 -3.03 9.13
CA PRO A 183 -5.76 -2.57 10.15
C PRO A 183 -4.31 -2.92 9.77
N ALA A 184 -3.39 -2.00 10.02
CA ALA A 184 -1.96 -2.17 9.76
C ALA A 184 -1.23 -3.00 10.83
#